data_AF-A0A1Y5DIQ0-F1
#
_entry.id   AF-A0A1Y5DIQ0-F1
#
_cell.length_a   1.000
_cell.length_b   1.000
_cell.length_c   1.000
_cell.angle_alpha   90.00
_cell.angle_beta   90.00
_cell.angle_gamma   90.00
#
_symmetry.space_group_name_H-M   'P 1'
#
loop_
_entity.id
_entity.type
_entity.pdbx_description
1 polymer ?
#
loop_
_entity_poly.entity_id
_entity_poly.type
_entity_poly.pdbx_seq_one_letter_code
_entity_poly.pdbx_strand_id
1 'polypeptide(L)'
;RTLKGLIAAGELWAQDMLDMMYLEDATQKWAEAGIVEEREPTRDSNGAILAAGDNVVLIKDLVVKGAGFTAKRGTAVRGISLTENPEHIEGRVNGTRIVLITQYLKKS
;
A
#
# COMPACT_ATOMS: atom_id res chain seq x y z
N ARG A 1 -18.59 -1.60 -2.36
CA ARG A 1 -17.89 -2.64 -3.16
C ARG A 1 -18.38 -2.51 -4.59
N THR A 2 -17.49 -2.47 -5.59
CA THR A 2 -17.85 -2.35 -7.02
C THR A 2 -18.23 -3.73 -7.59
N LEU A 3 -19.03 -3.79 -8.68
CA LEU A 3 -19.36 -5.06 -9.35
C LEU A 3 -18.09 -5.80 -9.80
N LYS A 4 -17.12 -5.08 -10.39
CA LYS A 4 -15.78 -5.62 -10.73
C LYS A 4 -15.03 -6.17 -9.51
N GLY A 5 -15.16 -5.54 -8.34
CA GLY A 5 -14.56 -6.04 -7.09
C GLY A 5 -15.24 -7.30 -6.52
N LEU A 6 -16.52 -7.50 -6.80
CA LEU A 6 -17.26 -8.72 -6.43
C LEU A 6 -16.92 -9.88 -7.37
N ILE A 7 -16.76 -9.59 -8.67
CA ILE A 7 -16.22 -10.56 -9.65
C ILE A 7 -14.83 -11.06 -9.19
N ALA A 8 -13.94 -10.16 -8.76
CA ALA A 8 -12.63 -10.53 -8.22
C ALA A 8 -12.68 -11.37 -6.92
N ALA A 9 -13.79 -11.26 -6.16
CA ALA A 9 -14.04 -12.08 -4.97
C ALA A 9 -14.69 -13.44 -5.30
N GLY A 10 -14.97 -13.73 -6.58
CA GLY A 10 -15.55 -15.00 -7.05
C GLY A 10 -17.08 -15.04 -7.12
N GLU A 11 -17.75 -13.89 -6.97
CA GLU A 11 -19.20 -13.79 -7.02
C GLU A 11 -19.71 -13.77 -8.47
N LEU A 12 -20.16 -14.92 -8.98
CA LEU A 12 -20.56 -15.10 -10.39
C LEU A 12 -21.80 -14.28 -10.80
N TRP A 13 -22.73 -14.01 -9.88
CA TRP A 13 -23.91 -13.19 -10.16
C TRP A 13 -23.56 -11.74 -10.57
N ALA A 14 -22.40 -11.25 -10.14
CA ALA A 14 -21.94 -9.90 -10.48
C ALA A 14 -21.54 -9.80 -11.96
N GLN A 15 -21.15 -10.92 -12.58
CA GLN A 15 -20.89 -11.02 -14.02
C GLN A 15 -22.21 -10.94 -14.81
N ASP A 16 -23.21 -11.72 -14.41
CA ASP A 16 -24.53 -11.72 -15.06
C ASP A 16 -25.20 -10.34 -15.03
N MET A 17 -25.07 -9.61 -13.91
CA MET A 17 -25.58 -8.24 -13.81
C MET A 17 -24.82 -7.26 -14.70
N LEU A 18 -23.50 -7.41 -14.83
CA LEU A 18 -22.68 -6.57 -15.70
C LEU A 18 -23.06 -6.78 -17.17
N ASP A 19 -23.30 -8.03 -17.56
CA ASP A 19 -23.63 -8.41 -18.94
C ASP A 19 -25.06 -8.00 -19.33
N MET A 20 -25.99 -7.90 -18.36
CA MET A 20 -27.34 -7.37 -18.60
C MET A 20 -27.39 -5.83 -18.69
N MET A 21 -26.37 -5.11 -18.21
CA MET A 21 -26.35 -3.65 -18.27
C MET A 21 -25.98 -3.19 -19.67
N TYR A 22 -26.93 -2.57 -20.36
CA TYR A 22 -26.63 -1.90 -21.62
C TYR A 22 -26.11 -0.48 -21.33
N LEU A 23 -24.80 -0.28 -21.50
CA LEU A 23 -24.15 1.01 -21.38
C LEU A 23 -23.71 1.50 -22.76
N GLU A 24 -23.78 2.80 -22.99
CA GLU A 24 -23.17 3.40 -24.16
C GLU A 24 -21.64 3.39 -24.01
N ASP A 25 -20.91 3.20 -25.11
CA ASP A 25 -19.43 3.13 -25.12
C ASP A 25 -18.76 4.31 -24.41
N ALA A 26 -19.36 5.50 -24.51
CA ALA A 26 -18.87 6.70 -23.84
C ALA A 26 -19.04 6.61 -22.31
N THR A 27 -20.18 6.09 -21.84
CA THR A 27 -20.48 5.88 -20.42
C THR A 27 -19.61 4.77 -19.83
N GLN A 28 -19.38 3.69 -20.58
CA GLN A 28 -18.49 2.61 -20.16
C GLN A 28 -17.06 3.11 -19.98
N LYS A 29 -16.52 3.84 -20.97
CA LYS A 29 -15.16 4.40 -20.89
C LYS A 29 -15.00 5.41 -19.74
N TRP A 30 -16.01 6.25 -19.50
CA TRP A 30 -16.01 7.18 -18.37
C TRP A 30 -16.04 6.43 -17.02
N ALA A 31 -16.88 5.39 -16.90
CA ALA A 31 -16.95 4.56 -15.71
C ALA A 31 -15.64 3.81 -15.45
N GLU A 32 -14.96 3.32 -16.48
CA GLU A 32 -13.66 2.65 -16.36
C GLU A 32 -12.53 3.60 -15.97
N ALA A 33 -12.54 4.83 -16.47
CA ALA A 33 -11.57 5.86 -16.10
C ALA A 33 -11.68 6.28 -14.62
N GLY A 34 -12.86 6.13 -14.00
CA GLY A 34 -13.06 6.37 -12.57
C GLY A 34 -12.63 5.23 -11.65
N ILE A 35 -12.29 4.04 -12.18
CA ILE A 35 -11.88 2.85 -11.41
C ILE A 35 -10.35 2.76 -11.30
N VAL A 36 -9.63 3.86 -11.50
CA VAL A 36 -8.24 3.93 -11.05
C VAL A 36 -8.29 4.08 -9.53
N GLU A 37 -8.08 2.97 -8.79
CA GLU A 37 -7.60 3.11 -7.41
C GLU A 37 -6.20 3.72 -7.51
N GLU A 38 -6.16 5.05 -7.62
CA GLU A 38 -4.97 5.87 -7.63
C GLU A 38 -4.43 5.93 -6.20
N ARG A 39 -4.12 4.77 -5.62
CA ARG A 39 -3.22 4.73 -4.49
C ARG A 39 -1.85 5.08 -5.03
N GLU A 40 -1.39 6.27 -4.68
CA GLU A 40 -0.02 6.66 -4.95
C GLU A 40 0.92 5.55 -4.46
N PRO A 41 1.87 5.09 -5.29
CA PRO A 41 2.78 4.03 -4.90
C PRO A 41 3.66 4.51 -3.74
N THR A 42 3.71 3.73 -2.66
CA THR A 42 4.63 3.96 -1.55
C THR A 42 6.07 3.86 -2.05
N ARG A 43 6.84 4.95 -1.89
CA ARG A 43 8.25 5.02 -2.31
C ARG A 43 9.18 5.22 -1.13
N ASP A 44 10.37 4.64 -1.21
CA ASP A 44 11.46 4.88 -0.26
C ASP A 44 12.15 6.24 -0.49
N SER A 45 13.16 6.55 0.32
CA SER A 45 13.96 7.79 0.23
C SER A 45 14.64 8.00 -1.13
N ASN A 46 14.93 6.93 -1.88
CA ASN A 46 15.57 6.97 -3.20
C ASN A 46 14.56 6.89 -4.35
N GLY A 47 13.26 6.85 -4.06
CA GLY A 47 12.20 6.73 -5.06
C GLY A 47 11.91 5.29 -5.50
N ALA A 48 12.48 4.27 -4.85
CA ALA A 48 12.17 2.88 -5.14
C ALA A 48 10.77 2.51 -4.62
N ILE A 49 9.98 1.82 -5.45
CA ILE A 49 8.65 1.35 -5.08
C ILE A 49 8.77 0.21 -4.05
N LEU A 50 8.04 0.36 -2.94
CA LEU A 50 7.97 -0.62 -1.87
C LEU A 50 6.74 -1.52 -2.04
N ALA A 51 6.92 -2.81 -1.83
CA ALA A 51 5.84 -3.80 -1.80
C ALA A 51 5.64 -4.37 -0.38
N ALA A 52 4.45 -4.88 -0.11
CA ALA A 52 4.20 -5.62 1.12
C ALA A 52 5.10 -6.87 1.17
N GLY A 53 5.78 -7.07 2.29
CA GLY A 53 6.76 -8.15 2.51
C GLY A 53 8.21 -7.76 2.26
N ASP A 54 8.49 -6.57 1.69
CA ASP A 54 9.86 -6.11 1.47
C ASP A 54 10.63 -5.90 2.80
N ASN A 55 11.96 -5.86 2.69
CA ASN A 55 12.86 -5.49 3.77
C ASN A 55 13.49 -4.12 3.49
N VAL A 56 13.52 -3.26 4.49
CA VAL A 56 14.05 -1.89 4.37
C VAL A 56 15.00 -1.58 5.51
N VAL A 57 15.85 -0.58 5.33
CA VAL A 57 16.84 -0.14 6.30
C VAL A 57 16.62 1.34 6.61
N LEU A 58 16.75 1.70 7.89
CA LEU A 58 16.68 3.08 8.34
C LEU A 58 17.94 3.86 7.93
N ILE A 59 17.76 4.99 7.25
CA ILE A 59 18.87 5.88 6.87
C ILE A 59 19.14 6.97 7.92
N LYS A 60 18.22 7.19 8.86
CA LYS A 60 18.33 8.17 9.96
C LYS A 60 17.91 7.55 11.29
N ASP A 61 18.37 8.16 12.38
CA ASP A 61 17.90 7.87 13.73
C ASP A 61 16.48 8.43 13.91
N LEU A 62 15.53 7.59 14.31
CA LEU A 62 14.15 7.99 14.57
C LEU A 62 13.74 7.60 15.98
N VAL A 63 13.17 8.55 16.72
CA VAL A 63 12.58 8.27 18.03
C VAL A 63 11.20 7.65 17.81
N VAL A 64 11.01 6.42 18.28
CA VAL A 64 9.74 5.72 18.14
C VAL A 64 8.79 6.15 19.25
N LYS A 65 7.71 6.84 18.87
CA LYS A 65 6.65 7.21 19.81
C LYS A 65 5.95 5.93 20.31
N GLY A 66 5.75 5.84 21.63
CA GLY A 66 5.05 4.72 22.27
C GLY A 66 5.88 3.49 22.59
N ALA A 67 7.08 3.32 22.00
CA ALA A 67 7.95 2.18 22.28
C ALA A 67 9.11 2.50 23.24
N GLY A 68 9.36 3.78 23.54
CA GLY A 68 10.39 4.22 24.49
C GLY A 68 11.83 4.01 24.03
N PHE A 69 12.05 3.66 22.76
CA PHE A 69 13.39 3.50 22.19
C PHE A 69 13.58 4.31 20.90
N THR A 70 14.84 4.53 20.55
CA THR A 70 15.24 5.19 19.30
C THR A 70 15.69 4.12 18.32
N ALA A 71 15.03 4.02 17.17
CA ALA A 71 15.47 3.18 16.07
C ALA A 71 16.67 3.85 15.40
N LYS A 72 17.84 3.21 15.51
CA LYS A 72 19.11 3.76 15.01
C LYS A 72 19.25 3.57 13.50
N ARG A 73 20.00 4.47 12.87
CA ARG A 73 20.43 4.31 11.47
C ARG A 73 21.09 2.93 11.29
N GLY A 74 20.76 2.26 10.19
CA GLY A 74 21.21 0.91 9.88
C GLY A 74 20.35 -0.20 10.46
N THR A 75 19.35 0.11 11.30
CA THR A 75 18.40 -0.89 11.79
C THR A 75 17.57 -1.42 10.63
N ALA A 76 17.55 -2.74 10.47
CA ALA A 76 16.74 -3.42 9.47
C ALA A 76 15.30 -3.59 9.96
N VAL A 77 14.36 -3.26 9.09
CA VAL A 77 12.92 -3.44 9.29
C VAL A 77 12.49 -4.52 8.30
N ARG A 78 12.05 -5.67 8.83
CA ARG A 78 11.69 -6.83 8.02
C ARG A 78 10.18 -7.02 7.92
N GLY A 79 9.73 -7.51 6.77
CA GLY A 79 8.33 -7.83 6.52
C GLY A 79 7.43 -6.60 6.62
N ILE A 80 7.71 -5.57 5.82
CA ILE A 80 6.93 -4.34 5.84
C ILE A 80 5.50 -4.57 5.32
N SER A 81 4.56 -3.79 5.79
CA SER A 81 3.19 -3.73 5.29
C SER A 81 2.88 -2.32 4.82
N LEU A 82 2.25 -2.19 3.65
CA LEU A 82 1.81 -0.91 3.12
C LEU A 82 0.58 -0.43 3.90
N THR A 83 0.49 0.88 4.12
CA THR A 83 -0.66 1.50 4.77
C THR A 83 -1.51 2.29 3.76
N GLU A 84 -2.61 2.89 4.20
CA GLU A 84 -3.43 3.75 3.34
C GLU A 84 -2.71 5.05 2.94
N ASN A 85 -1.73 5.48 3.74
CA ASN A 85 -0.91 6.65 3.43
C ASN A 85 0.39 6.22 2.73
N PRO A 86 0.70 6.70 1.52
CA PRO A 86 1.91 6.34 0.78
C PRO A 86 3.22 6.78 1.45
N GLU A 87 3.17 7.72 2.39
CA GLU A 87 4.32 8.18 3.16
C GLU A 87 4.62 7.31 4.39
N HIS A 88 3.72 6.38 4.73
CA HIS A 88 3.84 5.55 5.92
C HIS A 88 3.85 4.06 5.57
N ILE A 89 4.71 3.33 6.29
CA ILE A 89 4.71 1.87 6.29
C ILE A 89 4.70 1.34 7.71
N GLU A 90 4.15 0.14 7.86
CA GLU A 90 4.27 -0.61 9.09
C GLU A 90 5.39 -1.64 8.96
N GLY A 91 6.16 -1.82 10.03
CA GLY A 91 7.21 -2.82 10.07
C GLY A 91 7.50 -3.28 11.49
N ARG A 92 8.35 -4.29 11.61
CA ARG A 92 8.81 -4.81 12.90
C ARG A 92 10.25 -4.39 13.16
N VAL A 93 10.48 -3.77 14.32
CA VAL A 93 11.81 -3.47 14.85
C VAL A 93 11.89 -4.02 16.27
N ASN A 94 12.89 -4.85 16.55
CA ASN A 94 13.08 -5.50 17.85
C ASN A 94 11.83 -6.25 18.37
N GLY A 95 11.04 -6.85 17.47
CA GLY A 95 9.81 -7.58 17.81
C GLY A 95 8.56 -6.70 17.97
N THR A 96 8.71 -5.37 18.03
CA THR A 96 7.59 -4.43 18.15
C THR A 96 7.13 -3.96 16.78
N ARG A 97 5.81 -3.96 16.54
CA ARG A 97 5.20 -3.38 15.33
C ARG A 97 5.12 -1.87 15.47
N ILE A 98 5.69 -1.15 14.52
CA ILE A 98 5.79 0.31 14.54
C ILE A 98 5.47 0.89 13.16
N VAL A 99 4.94 2.10 13.13
CA VAL A 99 4.72 2.88 11.90
C VAL A 99 5.94 3.76 11.66
N LEU A 100 6.46 3.75 10.44
CA LEU A 100 7.65 4.46 10.02
C LEU A 100 7.35 5.32 8.78
N ILE A 101 8.03 6.47 8.68
CA ILE A 101 7.95 7.35 7.52
C ILE A 101 8.90 6.85 6.43
N THR A 102 8.39 6.70 5.21
CA THR A 102 9.11 6.09 4.08
C THR A 102 10.29 6.91 3.59
N GLN A 103 10.25 8.24 3.76
CA GLN A 103 11.35 9.16 3.42
C GLN A 103 12.65 8.87 4.20
N TYR A 104 12.58 8.12 5.31
CA TYR A 104 13.74 7.73 6.12
C TYR A 104 14.12 6.26 5.98
N LEU A 105 13.56 5.60 4.98
CA LEU A 105 13.81 4.19 4.69
C LEU A 105 14.49 4.06 3.34
N LYS A 106 15.30 3.01 3.21
CA LYS A 106 15.90 2.59 1.95
C LYS A 106 15.61 1.11 1.76
N LYS A 107 15.16 0.73 0.56
CA LYS A 107 15.03 -0.68 0.19
C LYS A 107 16.38 -1.39 0.30
N SER A 108 16.39 -2.51 1.02
CA SER A 108 17.58 -3.34 1.21
C SER A 108 17.83 -4.25 0.03
#